data_AF-A0A6A0B626-F1
#
_entry.id   AF-A0A6A0B626-F1
#
_cell.length_a   1.000
_cell.length_b   1.000
_cell.length_c   1.000
_cell.angle_alpha   90.00
_cell.angle_beta   90.00
_cell.angle_gamma   90.00
#
_symmetry.space_group_name_H-M   'P 1'
#
loop_
_entity.id
_entity.type
_entity.pdbx_description
1 polymer ?
#
loop_
_entity_poly.entity_id
_entity_poly.type
_entity_poly.pdbx_seq_one_letter_code
_entity_poly.pdbx_strand_id
1 'polypeptide(L)'
;MATIQISTRVDDKIKDMAQKVFERQGLDVSTALKMFITKTAYEQEVPLSLKNNDATSPYPDDWFTDGRVETRKNITDLAFQKSEIQKLDLSKKEDIQEFFDD
;
A
#
# COMPACT_ATOMS: atom_id res chain seq x y z
N MET A 1 1.87 8.96 -31.37
CA MET A 1 2.77 8.09 -30.57
C MET A 1 2.46 6.65 -30.93
N ALA A 2 3.47 5.83 -31.24
CA ALA A 2 3.25 4.41 -31.52
C ALA A 2 2.88 3.69 -30.21
N THR A 3 1.77 2.96 -30.21
CA THR A 3 1.37 2.11 -29.07
C THR A 3 2.04 0.76 -29.20
N ILE A 4 2.82 0.37 -28.18
CA ILE A 4 3.52 -0.92 -28.14
C ILE A 4 2.77 -1.83 -27.16
N GLN A 5 2.50 -3.07 -27.58
CA GLN A 5 1.90 -4.08 -26.71
C GLN A 5 2.99 -4.76 -25.87
N ILE A 6 2.76 -4.87 -24.56
CA ILE A 6 3.66 -5.53 -23.61
C ILE A 6 2.96 -6.78 -23.08
N SER A 7 3.59 -7.94 -23.24
CA SER A 7 3.10 -9.23 -22.72
C SER A 7 4.12 -9.83 -21.75
N THR A 8 3.68 -10.13 -20.52
CA THR A 8 4.52 -10.72 -19.46
C THR A 8 3.79 -11.91 -18.85
N ARG A 9 4.55 -12.94 -18.46
CA ARG A 9 4.05 -14.06 -17.67
C ARG A 9 4.11 -13.72 -16.18
N VAL A 10 3.01 -13.93 -15.48
CA VAL A 10 2.89 -13.72 -14.03
C VAL A 10 2.11 -14.90 -13.46
N ASP A 11 2.37 -15.26 -12.22
CA ASP A 11 1.54 -16.21 -11.48
C ASP A 11 0.11 -15.67 -11.31
N ASP A 12 -0.90 -16.51 -11.54
CA ASP A 12 -2.31 -16.11 -11.53
C ASP A 12 -2.74 -15.58 -10.16
N LYS A 13 -2.27 -16.17 -9.05
CA LYS A 13 -2.63 -15.71 -7.70
C LYS A 13 -2.02 -14.34 -7.42
N ILE A 14 -0.77 -14.14 -7.82
CA ILE A 14 -0.08 -12.85 -7.65
C ILE A 14 -0.78 -11.76 -8.45
N LYS A 15 -1.20 -12.05 -9.68
CA LYS A 15 -1.95 -11.11 -10.53
C LYS A 15 -3.25 -10.68 -9.86
N ASP A 16 -4.07 -11.63 -9.40
CA ASP A 16 -5.35 -11.33 -8.77
C ASP A 16 -5.19 -10.53 -7.47
N MET A 17 -4.15 -10.83 -6.68
CA MET A 17 -3.83 -10.07 -5.47
C MET A 17 -3.37 -8.64 -5.81
N ALA A 18 -2.48 -8.48 -6.79
CA ALA A 18 -2.01 -7.16 -7.23
C ALA A 18 -3.17 -6.31 -7.77
N GLN A 19 -4.07 -6.91 -8.54
CA GLN A 19 -5.26 -6.23 -9.04
C GLN A 19 -6.12 -5.68 -7.89
N LYS A 20 -6.40 -6.47 -6.85
CA LYS A 20 -7.14 -6.00 -5.68
C LYS A 20 -6.45 -4.84 -4.95
N VAL A 21 -5.12 -4.79 -4.95
CA VAL A 21 -4.36 -3.69 -4.33
C VAL A 21 -4.50 -2.41 -5.15
N PHE A 22 -4.33 -2.51 -6.47
CA PHE A 22 -4.47 -1.35 -7.36
C PHE A 22 -5.89 -0.82 -7.40
N GLU A 23 -6.91 -1.69 -7.43
CA GLU A 23 -8.32 -1.29 -7.40
C GLU A 23 -8.68 -0.51 -6.13
N ARG A 24 -8.16 -0.91 -4.96
CA ARG A 24 -8.34 -0.14 -3.71
C ARG A 24 -7.75 1.27 -3.78
N GLN A 25 -6.77 1.49 -4.66
CA GLN A 25 -6.14 2.78 -4.88
C GLN A 25 -6.74 3.53 -6.10
N GLY A 26 -7.78 2.99 -6.73
CA GLY A 26 -8.38 3.56 -7.94
C GLY A 26 -7.49 3.44 -9.18
N LEU A 27 -6.56 2.48 -9.19
CA LEU A 27 -5.60 2.24 -10.26
C LEU A 27 -5.89 0.92 -10.97
N ASP A 28 -5.68 0.90 -12.29
CA ASP A 28 -5.65 -0.32 -13.08
C ASP A 28 -4.22 -0.84 -13.21
N VAL A 29 -4.06 -2.16 -13.40
CA VAL A 29 -2.79 -2.85 -13.61
C VAL A 29 -2.03 -2.24 -14.80
N SER A 30 -2.75 -1.90 -15.89
CA SER A 30 -2.12 -1.29 -17.06
C SER A 30 -1.56 0.10 -16.77
N THR A 31 -2.24 0.88 -15.93
CA THR A 31 -1.79 2.21 -15.49
C THR A 31 -0.58 2.10 -14.57
N ALA A 32 -0.60 1.15 -13.63
CA ALA A 32 0.55 0.86 -12.76
C ALA A 32 1.79 0.48 -13.58
N LEU A 33 1.64 -0.39 -14.60
CA LEU A 33 2.74 -0.79 -15.48
C LEU A 33 3.28 0.38 -16.31
N LYS A 34 2.39 1.24 -16.84
CA LYS A 34 2.82 2.47 -17.53
C LYS A 34 3.64 3.35 -16.61
N MET A 35 3.16 3.65 -15.40
CA MET A 35 3.89 4.46 -14.43
C MET A 35 5.26 3.87 -14.11
N PHE A 36 5.34 2.54 -13.92
CA PHE A 36 6.60 1.84 -13.67
C PHE A 36 7.62 2.05 -14.80
N ILE A 37 7.21 1.81 -16.05
CA ILE A 37 8.10 1.93 -17.21
C ILE A 37 8.49 3.40 -17.42
N THR A 38 7.53 4.32 -17.29
CA THR A 38 7.78 5.76 -17.41
C THR A 38 8.80 6.20 -16.36
N LYS A 39 8.60 5.85 -15.10
CA LYS A 39 9.53 6.21 -14.01
C LYS A 39 10.92 5.62 -14.25
N THR A 40 11.00 4.35 -14.63
CA THR A 40 12.27 3.69 -15.00
C THR A 40 12.99 4.43 -16.12
N ALA A 41 12.27 4.86 -17.16
CA ALA A 41 12.85 5.55 -18.30
C ALA A 41 13.36 6.96 -17.94
N TYR A 42 12.64 7.68 -17.09
CA TYR A 42 13.01 9.03 -16.67
C TYR A 42 14.15 9.05 -15.65
N GLU A 43 14.10 8.16 -14.66
CA GLU A 43 15.08 8.12 -13.56
C GLU A 43 16.32 7.28 -13.92
N GLN A 44 16.29 6.54 -15.03
CA GLN A 44 17.34 5.61 -15.46
C GLN A 44 17.72 4.56 -14.40
N GLU A 45 16.83 4.33 -13.44
CA GLU A 45 16.96 3.38 -12.35
C GLU A 45 15.68 2.56 -12.23
N VAL A 46 15.77 1.33 -11.73
CA VAL A 46 14.59 0.53 -11.40
C VAL A 46 13.90 1.16 -10.19
N PRO A 47 12.62 1.57 -10.28
CA PRO A 47 11.91 2.27 -9.20
C PRO A 47 11.40 1.29 -8.13
N LEU A 48 12.23 0.31 -7.78
CA LEU A 48 12.04 -0.65 -6.71
C LEU A 48 13.38 -0.75 -5.99
N SER A 49 13.37 -0.76 -4.66
CA SER A 49 14.58 -1.10 -3.92
C SER A 49 14.92 -2.56 -4.16
N LEU A 50 15.85 -2.81 -5.07
CA LEU A 50 16.45 -4.11 -5.32
C LEU A 50 17.37 -4.45 -4.15
N LYS A 51 16.80 -4.92 -3.03
CA LYS A 51 17.59 -5.42 -1.91
C LYS A 51 18.17 -6.78 -2.29
N ASN A 52 19.40 -6.78 -2.80
CA ASN A 52 20.22 -7.99 -2.95
C ASN A 52 20.75 -8.40 -1.57
N ASN A 53 19.90 -8.92 -0.68
CA ASN A 53 20.36 -9.28 0.66
C ASN A 53 20.03 -10.74 0.95
N ASP A 54 21.09 -11.54 1.12
CA ASP A 54 21.11 -12.80 1.88
C ASP A 54 20.55 -12.63 3.33
N ALA A 55 20.27 -11.39 3.74
CA ALA A 55 19.66 -11.01 5.02
C ALA A 55 18.17 -10.60 4.92
N THR A 56 17.52 -10.76 3.76
CA THR A 56 16.07 -10.54 3.67
C THR A 56 15.38 -11.82 4.10
N SER A 57 14.76 -11.82 5.29
CA SER A 57 13.72 -12.81 5.56
C SER A 57 12.74 -12.75 4.40
N PRO A 58 12.40 -13.87 3.74
CA PRO A 58 11.31 -13.91 2.77
C PRO A 58 10.12 -13.14 3.33
N TYR A 59 9.34 -12.48 2.47
CA TYR A 59 8.03 -12.02 2.89
C TYR A 59 7.36 -13.19 3.60
N PRO A 60 6.92 -13.03 4.87
CA PRO A 60 6.35 -14.14 5.59
C PRO A 60 5.28 -14.81 4.72
N ASP A 61 5.31 -16.14 4.59
CA ASP A 61 4.29 -16.86 3.81
C ASP A 61 2.88 -16.51 4.29
N ASP A 62 2.78 -16.13 5.57
CA ASP A 62 1.55 -15.73 6.21
C ASP A 62 1.11 -14.28 5.91
N TRP A 63 1.94 -13.46 5.25
CA TRP A 63 1.74 -12.00 5.11
C TRP A 63 0.39 -11.65 4.48
N PHE A 64 -0.14 -12.56 3.66
CA PHE A 64 -1.41 -12.42 2.95
C PHE A 64 -2.50 -13.39 3.43
N THR A 65 -2.34 -14.02 4.60
CA THR A 65 -3.37 -14.92 5.15
C THR A 65 -4.58 -14.16 5.67
N ASP A 66 -5.76 -14.79 5.57
CA ASP A 66 -7.01 -14.26 6.12
C ASP A 66 -6.88 -13.96 7.63
N GLY A 67 -6.10 -14.77 8.35
CA GLY A 67 -5.81 -14.57 9.77
C GLY A 67 -5.14 -13.22 10.08
N ARG A 68 -4.28 -12.69 9.19
CA ARG A 68 -3.68 -11.35 9.38
C ARG A 68 -4.67 -10.23 9.09
N VAL A 69 -5.57 -10.42 8.13
CA VAL A 69 -6.64 -9.45 7.84
C VAL A 69 -7.57 -9.35 9.05
N GLU A 70 -7.93 -10.48 9.65
CA GLU A 70 -8.74 -10.56 10.86
C GLU A 70 -7.99 -9.99 12.07
N THR A 71 -6.72 -10.34 12.25
CA THR A 71 -5.88 -9.79 13.33
C THR A 71 -5.77 -8.27 13.23
N ARG A 72 -5.54 -7.72 12.03
CA ARG A 72 -5.51 -6.28 11.81
C ARG A 72 -6.85 -5.64 12.16
N LYS A 73 -7.97 -6.26 11.77
CA LYS A 73 -9.31 -5.78 12.10
C LYS A 73 -9.52 -5.74 13.62
N ASN A 74 -9.17 -6.82 14.31
CA ASN A 74 -9.28 -6.91 15.77
C ASN A 74 -8.42 -5.85 16.47
N ILE A 75 -7.21 -5.58 15.98
CA ILE A 75 -6.35 -4.50 16.52
C ILE A 75 -7.01 -3.14 16.32
N THR A 76 -7.58 -2.88 15.14
CA THR A 76 -8.30 -1.63 14.87
C THR A 76 -9.52 -1.46 15.78
N ASP A 77 -10.34 -2.50 15.92
CA ASP A 77 -11.52 -2.49 16.77
C ASP A 77 -11.14 -2.29 18.26
N LEU A 78 -10.07 -2.96 18.70
CA LEU A 78 -9.53 -2.81 20.05
C LEU A 78 -8.97 -1.40 20.30
N ALA A 79 -8.31 -0.81 19.30
CA ALA A 79 -7.83 0.56 19.38
C ALA A 79 -8.99 1.53 19.57
N PHE A 80 -10.07 1.42 18.78
CA PHE A 80 -11.27 2.25 18.96
C PHE A 80 -11.97 2.04 20.30
N GLN A 81 -11.98 0.82 20.83
CA GLN A 81 -12.61 0.51 22.12
C GLN A 81 -11.82 1.05 23.31
N LYS A 82 -10.48 0.97 23.25
CA LYS A 82 -9.59 1.28 24.37
C LYS A 82 -8.99 2.68 24.31
N SER A 83 -9.00 3.34 23.16
CA SER A 83 -8.56 4.73 23.06
C SER A 83 -9.57 5.64 23.76
N GLU A 84 -9.08 6.56 24.59
CA GLU A 84 -9.87 7.70 25.01
C GLU A 84 -10.17 8.54 23.77
N ILE A 85 -11.41 8.46 23.27
CA ILE A 85 -11.84 9.21 22.09
C ILE A 85 -11.89 10.68 22.48
N GLN A 86 -10.84 11.44 22.16
CA GLN A 86 -10.90 12.89 22.22
C GLN A 86 -11.83 13.37 21.10
N LYS A 87 -12.99 13.92 21.49
CA LYS A 87 -13.90 14.58 20.54
C LYS A 87 -13.33 15.96 20.22
N LEU A 88 -12.38 16.02 19.31
CA LEU A 88 -11.86 17.28 18.78
C LEU A 88 -12.86 17.83 17.75
N ASP A 89 -13.40 19.01 18.04
CA ASP A 89 -14.12 19.83 17.07
C ASP A 89 -13.12 20.76 16.38
N LEU A 90 -12.64 20.32 15.22
CA LEU A 90 -11.65 21.06 14.40
C LEU A 90 -12.17 22.42 13.89
N SER A 91 -13.42 22.80 14.18
CA SER A 91 -13.96 24.13 13.91
C SER A 91 -13.58 25.13 15.01
N LYS A 92 -13.18 24.64 16.19
CA LYS A 92 -12.77 25.44 17.34
C LYS A 92 -11.26 25.62 17.32
N LYS A 93 -10.81 26.85 17.55
CA LYS A 93 -9.37 27.17 17.56
C LYS A 93 -8.64 26.54 18.73
N GLU A 94 -9.32 26.31 19.85
CA GLU A 94 -8.74 25.67 21.03
C GLU A 94 -8.34 24.20 20.75
N ASP A 95 -9.23 23.43 20.11
CA ASP A 95 -9.02 22.02 19.78
C ASP A 95 -7.92 21.83 18.73
N ILE A 96 -7.76 22.79 17.81
CA ILE A 96 -6.64 22.82 16.85
C ILE A 96 -5.32 22.99 17.61
N GLN A 97 -5.28 23.88 18.59
CA GLN A 97 -4.06 24.18 19.31
C GLN A 97 -3.61 23.02 20.22
N GLU A 98 -4.56 22.35 20.88
CA GLU A 98 -4.29 21.13 21.67
C GLU A 98 -3.72 19.97 20.82
N PHE A 99 -4.08 19.88 19.54
CA PHE A 99 -3.63 18.80 18.64
C PHE A 99 -2.25 19.03 18.02
N PHE A 100 -1.83 20.29 17.84
CA PHE A 100 -0.59 20.64 17.11
C PHE A 100 0.57 21.10 18.00
N ASP A 101 0.37 21.24 19.32
CA ASP A 101 1.39 21.70 20.27
C ASP A 101 2.14 20.55 21.01
N ASP A 102 2.10 19.30 20.52
CA ASP A 102 2.88 18.15 21.04
C ASP A 102 4.00 17.71 20.08
#